data_AF-A0A150VMT2-F1
#
_entry.id   AF-A0A150VMT2-F1
#
_cell.length_a   1.000
_cell.length_b   1.000
_cell.length_c   1.000
_cell.angle_alpha   90.00
_cell.angle_beta   90.00
_cell.angle_gamma   90.00
#
_symmetry.space_group_name_H-M   'P 1'
#
loop_
_entity.id
_entity.type
_entity.pdbx_description
1 polymer ?
#
loop_
_entity_poly.entity_id
_entity_poly.type
_entity_poly.pdbx_seq_one_letter_code
_entity_poly.pdbx_strand_id
1 'polypeptide(L)'
;MARPYAPGPKQFVFSVGDGNDQKVSVGDAQAAYVAFSAFFRDRDSDVYTIGDEPAGQSLVLMPGRGVIVRVEGADRPRSEYLRVDRGNRHLPGAMLFFENGHAGLDHFGQWFSDPADLDAPPETRGAVRAAAFTTEAAALREVARIWADSGIVDPSDRYYVFFDSHDAGDDRAERAELLALIEFLGIERVDAPAGAAAGEVWVRTDARLAAACARWS
;
A
#
# COMPACT_ATOMS: atom_id res chain seq x y z
N MET A 1 -15.56 1.74 7.18
CA MET A 1 -15.91 0.43 6.58
C MET A 1 -16.44 0.71 5.19
N ALA A 2 -15.64 0.43 4.16
CA ALA A 2 -16.12 0.49 2.77
C ALA A 2 -17.27 -0.50 2.59
N ARG A 3 -18.30 -0.15 1.81
CA ARG A 3 -19.40 -1.07 1.50
C ARG A 3 -18.81 -2.31 0.79
N PRO A 4 -19.17 -3.54 1.19
CA PRO A 4 -18.80 -4.73 0.45
C PRO A 4 -19.27 -4.60 -1.00
N TYR A 5 -18.33 -4.72 -1.93
CA TYR A 5 -18.57 -4.63 -3.36
C TYR A 5 -19.57 -5.73 -3.79
N ALA A 6 -20.60 -5.38 -4.57
CA ALA A 6 -21.64 -6.32 -4.99
C ALA A 6 -21.15 -7.23 -6.14
N PRO A 7 -21.30 -8.57 -6.04
CA PRO A 7 -20.82 -9.50 -7.06
C PRO A 7 -21.72 -9.45 -8.31
N GLY A 8 -21.17 -8.87 -9.37
CA GLY A 8 -21.68 -8.91 -10.74
C GLY A 8 -20.47 -8.87 -11.68
N PRO A 9 -20.64 -9.20 -12.98
CA PRO A 9 -19.51 -9.20 -13.90
C PRO A 9 -18.87 -7.80 -13.94
N LYS A 10 -17.61 -7.69 -13.53
CA LYS A 10 -16.84 -6.44 -13.59
C LYS A 10 -16.27 -6.28 -14.99
N GLN A 11 -16.28 -5.06 -15.49
CA GLN A 11 -15.66 -4.70 -16.76
C GLN A 11 -14.46 -3.81 -16.48
N PHE A 12 -13.29 -4.25 -16.92
CA PHE A 12 -12.07 -3.47 -16.84
C PHE A 12 -11.50 -3.23 -18.24
N VAL A 13 -10.78 -2.12 -18.37
CA VAL A 13 -9.99 -1.80 -19.57
C VAL A 13 -8.53 -1.73 -19.16
N PHE A 14 -7.69 -2.55 -19.77
CA PHE A 14 -6.24 -2.50 -19.58
C PHE A 14 -5.60 -1.80 -20.78
N SER A 15 -4.75 -0.81 -20.52
CA SER A 15 -4.07 -0.07 -21.59
C SER A 15 -2.63 0.27 -21.24
N VAL A 16 -1.81 0.44 -22.27
CA VAL A 16 -0.42 0.95 -22.15
C VAL A 16 -0.20 2.25 -22.94
N GLY A 17 -1.27 2.84 -23.49
CA GLY A 17 -1.20 4.08 -24.27
C GLY A 17 -0.79 3.90 -25.74
N ASP A 18 -0.72 2.66 -26.22
CA ASP A 18 -0.44 2.31 -27.63
C ASP A 18 -1.72 2.24 -28.50
N GLY A 19 -2.90 2.43 -27.89
CA GLY A 19 -4.21 2.31 -28.53
C GLY A 19 -4.72 0.87 -28.67
N ASN A 20 -3.99 -0.14 -28.17
CA ASN A 20 -4.39 -1.54 -28.17
C ASN A 20 -4.99 -1.94 -26.81
N ASP A 21 -6.07 -1.26 -26.45
CA ASP A 21 -6.75 -1.44 -25.16
C ASP A 21 -7.44 -2.81 -25.09
N GLN A 22 -7.20 -3.53 -24.00
CA GLN A 22 -7.82 -4.82 -23.74
C GLN A 22 -9.01 -4.66 -22.79
N LYS A 23 -10.21 -4.89 -23.30
CA LYS A 23 -11.44 -4.96 -22.48
C LYS A 23 -11.59 -6.36 -21.90
N VAL A 24 -11.82 -6.46 -20.59
CA VAL A 24 -11.96 -7.73 -19.89
C VAL A 24 -13.22 -7.71 -19.05
N SER A 25 -14.07 -8.74 -19.21
CA SER A 25 -15.24 -8.97 -18.37
C SER A 25 -14.98 -10.18 -17.49
N VAL A 26 -15.04 -10.02 -16.17
CA VAL A 26 -14.71 -11.09 -15.20
C VAL A 26 -15.79 -11.25 -14.14
N GLY A 27 -15.90 -12.46 -13.57
CA GLY A 27 -16.84 -12.75 -12.49
C GLY A 27 -16.38 -12.28 -11.10
N ASP A 28 -15.07 -12.11 -10.89
CA ASP A 28 -14.48 -11.75 -9.61
C ASP A 28 -13.11 -11.04 -9.77
N ALA A 29 -12.57 -10.55 -8.66
CA ALA A 29 -11.30 -9.82 -8.62
C ALA A 29 -10.08 -10.69 -8.95
N GLN A 30 -10.10 -11.98 -8.58
CA GLN A 30 -9.02 -12.91 -8.86
C GLN A 30 -8.87 -13.16 -10.37
N ALA A 31 -9.99 -13.31 -11.08
CA ALA A 31 -10.01 -13.44 -12.53
C ALA A 31 -9.49 -12.17 -13.22
N ALA A 32 -9.83 -10.97 -12.71
CA ALA A 32 -9.23 -9.72 -13.21
C ALA A 32 -7.72 -9.68 -12.98
N TYR A 33 -7.27 -10.07 -11.78
CA TYR A 33 -5.85 -10.12 -11.44
C TYR A 33 -5.05 -11.05 -12.36
N VAL A 34 -5.57 -12.25 -12.64
CA VAL A 34 -4.92 -13.20 -13.56
C VAL A 34 -4.84 -12.63 -14.97
N ALA A 35 -5.93 -12.04 -15.47
CA ALA A 35 -5.95 -11.42 -16.80
C ALA A 35 -4.97 -10.24 -16.89
N PHE A 36 -4.92 -9.38 -15.88
CA PHE A 36 -4.00 -8.25 -15.83
C PHE A 36 -2.55 -8.70 -15.68
N SER A 37 -2.28 -9.73 -14.87
CA SER A 37 -0.92 -10.27 -14.70
C SER A 37 -0.38 -10.91 -15.99
N ALA A 38 -1.24 -11.43 -16.87
CA ALA A 38 -0.85 -11.83 -18.22
C ALA A 38 -0.55 -10.59 -19.09
N PHE A 39 -1.48 -9.63 -19.12
CA PHE A 39 -1.32 -8.36 -19.85
C PHE A 39 -0.03 -7.61 -19.48
N PHE A 40 0.29 -7.54 -18.19
CA PHE A 40 1.47 -6.88 -17.62
C PHE A 40 2.78 -7.60 -17.94
N ARG A 41 2.78 -8.93 -18.10
CA ARG A 41 4.00 -9.70 -18.44
C ARG A 41 4.28 -9.74 -19.94
N ASP A 42 3.23 -9.71 -20.76
CA ASP A 42 3.35 -9.81 -22.22
C ASP A 42 3.77 -8.49 -22.88
N ARG A 43 3.77 -7.40 -22.11
CA ARG A 43 4.12 -6.05 -22.57
C ARG A 43 5.22 -5.48 -21.70
N ASP A 44 6.18 -4.81 -22.33
CA ASP A 44 7.16 -3.99 -21.63
C ASP A 44 6.79 -2.52 -21.88
N SER A 45 6.23 -1.88 -20.87
CA SER A 45 5.77 -0.50 -20.89
C SER A 45 6.17 0.22 -19.60
N ASP A 46 6.43 1.52 -19.70
CA ASP A 46 6.65 2.39 -18.55
C ASP A 46 5.34 2.71 -17.80
N VAL A 47 4.19 2.54 -18.46
CA VAL A 47 2.86 2.90 -17.94
C VAL A 47 1.84 1.82 -18.28
N TYR A 48 1.09 1.40 -17.27
CA TYR A 48 -0.06 0.51 -17.40
C TYR A 48 -1.26 1.17 -16.73
N THR A 49 -2.41 1.15 -17.38
CA THR A 49 -3.66 1.67 -16.82
C THR A 49 -4.69 0.56 -16.71
N ILE A 50 -5.40 0.55 -15.60
CA ILE A 50 -6.58 -0.27 -15.33
C ILE A 50 -7.74 0.69 -15.15
N GLY A 51 -8.67 0.74 -16.11
CA GLY A 51 -9.90 1.51 -16.01
C GLY A 51 -11.07 0.66 -15.57
N ASP A 52 -11.87 1.18 -14.65
CA ASP A 52 -13.23 0.70 -14.32
C ASP A 52 -14.20 1.81 -14.77
N GLU A 53 -14.54 1.80 -16.06
CA GLU A 53 -15.35 2.84 -16.70
C GLU A 53 -16.72 3.01 -16.03
N PRO A 54 -17.47 1.94 -15.67
CA PRO A 54 -18.76 2.09 -14.99
C PRO A 54 -18.68 2.83 -13.66
N ALA A 55 -17.57 2.68 -12.93
CA ALA A 55 -17.34 3.37 -11.66
C ALA A 55 -16.58 4.70 -11.82
N GLY A 56 -16.15 5.06 -13.04
CA GLY A 56 -15.44 6.30 -13.33
C GLY A 56 -14.11 6.41 -12.57
N GLN A 57 -13.41 5.30 -12.39
CA GLN A 57 -12.16 5.23 -11.63
C GLN A 57 -11.07 4.49 -12.43
N SER A 58 -9.80 4.80 -12.16
CA SER A 58 -8.68 4.08 -12.75
C SER A 58 -7.48 3.98 -11.83
N LEU A 59 -6.64 2.99 -12.10
CA LEU A 59 -5.34 2.78 -11.49
C LEU A 59 -4.27 2.84 -12.57
N VAL A 60 -3.27 3.70 -12.40
CA VAL A 60 -2.12 3.82 -13.28
C VAL A 60 -0.89 3.32 -12.53
N LEU A 61 -0.18 2.37 -13.12
CA LEU A 61 1.06 1.80 -12.61
C LEU A 61 2.21 2.33 -13.46
N MET A 62 3.23 2.89 -12.81
CA MET A 62 4.46 3.36 -13.47
C MET A 62 5.68 2.66 -12.86
N PRO A 63 5.95 1.38 -13.19
CA PRO A 63 6.98 0.59 -12.54
C PRO A 63 8.39 1.21 -12.65
N GLY A 64 8.75 1.74 -13.82
CA GLY A 64 10.05 2.38 -14.03
C GLY A 64 10.25 3.66 -13.20
N ARG A 65 9.17 4.26 -12.68
CA ARG A 65 9.21 5.42 -11.80
C ARG A 65 8.96 5.08 -10.32
N GLY A 66 8.53 3.84 -10.03
CA GLY A 66 8.08 3.46 -8.69
C GLY A 66 6.89 4.29 -8.22
N VAL A 67 5.91 4.55 -9.10
CA VAL A 67 4.73 5.37 -8.78
C VAL A 67 3.46 4.63 -9.15
N ILE A 68 2.46 4.72 -8.28
CA ILE A 68 1.09 4.34 -8.54
C ILE A 68 0.24 5.60 -8.48
N VAL A 69 -0.70 5.75 -9.41
CA VAL A 69 -1.70 6.82 -9.40
C VAL A 69 -3.08 6.20 -9.35
N ARG A 70 -3.91 6.64 -8.43
CA ARG A 70 -5.34 6.34 -8.45
C ARG A 70 -6.10 7.58 -8.90
N VAL A 71 -7.11 7.36 -9.73
CA VAL A 71 -7.94 8.44 -10.28
C VAL A 71 -9.40 8.12 -10.00
N GLU A 72 -10.15 9.10 -9.56
CA GLU A 72 -11.59 9.02 -9.32
C GLU A 72 -12.31 10.19 -10.00
N GLY A 73 -13.44 9.90 -10.65
CA GLY A 73 -14.32 10.88 -11.28
C GLY A 73 -14.13 10.96 -12.80
N ALA A 74 -15.21 10.70 -13.55
CA ALA A 74 -15.20 10.75 -15.01
C ALA A 74 -15.07 12.18 -15.57
N ASP A 75 -15.84 13.14 -15.03
CA ASP A 75 -15.92 14.51 -15.56
C ASP A 75 -14.90 15.49 -14.94
N ARG A 76 -14.49 15.20 -13.70
CA ARG A 76 -13.50 15.98 -12.94
C ARG A 76 -12.55 15.01 -12.25
N PRO A 77 -11.62 14.40 -12.99
CA PRO A 77 -10.73 13.40 -12.45
C PRO A 77 -9.88 14.02 -11.35
N ARG A 78 -9.93 13.42 -10.16
CA ARG A 78 -9.02 13.69 -9.06
C ARG A 78 -7.98 12.58 -9.05
N SER A 79 -6.72 12.97 -9.20
CA SER A 79 -5.59 12.05 -9.14
C SER A 79 -4.93 12.13 -7.77
N GLU A 80 -4.56 10.98 -7.24
CA GLU A 80 -3.72 10.85 -6.06
C GLU A 80 -2.55 9.92 -6.37
N TYR A 81 -1.39 10.25 -5.81
CA TYR A 81 -0.11 9.66 -6.17
C TYR A 81 0.52 8.96 -4.97
N LEU A 82 1.07 7.77 -5.19
CA LEU A 82 1.77 6.99 -4.19
C LEU A 82 3.15 6.62 -4.73
N ARG A 83 4.19 6.84 -3.91
CA ARG A 83 5.51 6.27 -4.16
C ARG A 83 5.54 4.83 -3.67
N VAL A 84 5.99 3.90 -4.51
CA VAL A 84 6.26 2.53 -4.13
C VAL A 84 7.76 2.27 -4.19
N ASP A 85 8.36 2.01 -3.03
CA ASP A 85 9.80 1.75 -2.92
C ASP A 85 10.17 0.34 -3.41
N ARG A 86 9.21 -0.61 -3.32
CA ARG A 86 9.37 -1.98 -3.82
C ARG A 86 8.61 -2.20 -5.12
N GLY A 87 9.32 -2.66 -6.17
CA GLY A 87 8.71 -2.95 -7.46
C GLY A 87 7.59 -4.00 -7.41
N ASN A 88 7.63 -4.92 -6.43
CA ASN A 88 6.61 -5.94 -6.24
C ASN A 88 5.27 -5.41 -5.69
N ARG A 89 5.15 -4.13 -5.31
CA ARG A 89 3.90 -3.53 -4.80
C ARG A 89 2.87 -3.21 -5.92
N HIS A 90 3.26 -3.18 -7.20
CA HIS A 90 2.34 -2.84 -8.29
C HIS A 90 1.20 -3.86 -8.47
N LEU A 91 1.52 -5.15 -8.52
CA LEU A 91 0.51 -6.21 -8.70
C LEU A 91 -0.42 -6.37 -7.48
N PRO A 92 0.06 -6.35 -6.22
CA PRO A 92 -0.79 -6.25 -5.06
C PRO A 92 -1.71 -5.02 -5.08
N GLY A 93 -1.21 -3.85 -5.50
CA GLY A 93 -2.04 -2.66 -5.67
C GLY A 93 -3.17 -2.88 -6.70
N ALA A 94 -2.88 -3.53 -7.82
CA ALA A 94 -3.90 -3.90 -8.79
C ALA A 94 -4.96 -4.86 -8.19
N MET A 95 -4.56 -5.84 -7.39
CA MET A 95 -5.49 -6.75 -6.70
C MET A 95 -6.46 -6.00 -5.79
N LEU A 96 -5.96 -5.09 -4.94
CA LEU A 96 -6.80 -4.28 -4.05
C LEU A 96 -7.80 -3.40 -4.82
N PHE A 97 -7.36 -2.84 -5.95
CA PHE A 97 -8.23 -2.09 -6.84
C PHE A 97 -9.31 -2.98 -7.49
N PHE A 98 -8.96 -4.20 -7.92
CA PHE A 98 -9.94 -5.13 -8.46
C PHE A 98 -10.98 -5.55 -7.42
N GLU A 99 -10.59 -5.71 -6.15
CA GLU A 99 -11.51 -6.07 -5.08
C GLU A 99 -12.46 -4.92 -4.74
N ASN A 100 -11.89 -3.74 -4.48
CA ASN A 100 -12.57 -2.66 -3.75
C ASN A 100 -12.48 -1.28 -4.43
N GLY A 101 -11.94 -1.21 -5.66
CA GLY A 101 -11.75 0.02 -6.41
C GLY A 101 -10.81 1.00 -5.73
N HIS A 102 -11.05 2.29 -5.94
CA HIS A 102 -10.28 3.40 -5.39
C HIS A 102 -10.15 3.34 -3.87
N ALA A 103 -11.24 3.02 -3.16
CA ALA A 103 -11.27 2.90 -1.70
C ALA A 103 -10.48 1.71 -1.17
N GLY A 104 -10.30 0.65 -1.98
CA GLY A 104 -9.45 -0.50 -1.63
C GLY A 104 -7.99 -0.12 -1.38
N LEU A 105 -7.56 1.00 -1.94
CA LEU A 105 -6.19 1.48 -1.88
C LEU A 105 -5.93 2.44 -0.72
N ASP A 106 -6.94 2.84 0.07
CA ASP A 106 -6.81 3.83 1.15
C ASP A 106 -5.73 3.48 2.19
N HIS A 107 -5.48 2.19 2.37
CA HIS A 107 -4.50 1.65 3.30
C HIS A 107 -3.21 1.15 2.63
N PHE A 108 -3.09 1.31 1.31
CA PHE A 108 -1.94 0.80 0.55
C PHE A 108 -0.67 1.65 0.71
N GLY A 109 -0.79 2.83 1.32
CA GLY A 109 0.32 3.73 1.63
C GLY A 109 -0.13 5.18 1.76
N GLN A 110 0.84 6.09 1.72
CA GLN A 110 0.59 7.53 1.76
C GLN A 110 0.28 8.08 0.36
N TRP A 111 -0.98 8.46 0.14
CA TRP A 111 -1.43 9.13 -1.07
C TRP A 111 -1.25 10.65 -0.98
N PHE A 112 -0.71 11.25 -2.03
CA PHE A 112 -0.50 12.69 -2.18
C PHE A 112 -1.39 13.23 -3.29
N SER A 113 -1.92 14.45 -3.14
CA SER A 113 -2.68 15.10 -4.21
C SER A 113 -1.78 15.81 -5.22
N ASP A 114 -0.60 16.27 -4.80
CA ASP A 114 0.40 16.89 -5.67
C ASP A 114 1.53 15.89 -5.95
N PRO A 115 1.85 15.58 -7.22
CA PRO A 115 2.98 14.71 -7.53
C PRO A 115 4.34 15.25 -7.06
N ALA A 116 4.49 16.57 -6.86
CA ALA A 116 5.73 17.16 -6.34
C ALA A 116 6.05 16.72 -4.91
N ASP A 117 5.04 16.33 -4.12
CA ASP A 117 5.25 15.81 -2.76
C ASP A 117 5.99 14.46 -2.77
N LEU A 118 5.99 13.75 -3.90
CA LEU A 118 6.76 12.52 -4.07
C LEU A 118 8.27 12.77 -4.09
N ASP A 119 8.73 13.98 -4.40
CA ASP A 119 10.16 14.30 -4.48
C ASP A 119 10.79 14.55 -3.10
N ALA A 120 9.96 14.67 -2.06
CA ALA A 120 10.46 14.79 -0.70
C ALA A 120 11.25 13.53 -0.27
N PRO A 121 12.33 13.69 0.53
CA PRO A 121 13.08 12.56 1.06
C PRO A 121 12.16 11.57 1.79
N PRO A 122 12.41 10.25 1.69
CA PRO A 122 11.55 9.23 2.32
C PRO A 122 11.28 9.50 3.80
N GLU A 123 12.32 9.88 4.56
CA GLU A 123 12.20 10.18 5.99
C GLU A 123 11.29 11.39 6.26
N THR A 124 11.36 12.41 5.40
CA THR A 124 10.47 13.57 5.49
C THR A 124 9.02 13.19 5.21
N ARG A 125 8.77 12.36 4.19
CA ARG A 125 7.41 11.88 3.88
C ARG A 125 6.83 11.07 5.04
N GLY A 126 7.62 10.14 5.58
CA GLY A 126 7.23 9.33 6.75
C GLY A 126 6.92 10.17 7.99
N ALA A 127 7.76 11.18 8.29
CA ALA A 127 7.51 12.09 9.41
C ALA A 127 6.24 12.94 9.22
N VAL A 128 6.01 13.47 8.01
CA VAL A 128 4.78 14.21 7.67
C VAL A 128 3.55 13.33 7.82
N ARG A 129 3.64 12.07 7.37
CA ARG A 129 2.57 11.10 7.52
C ARG A 129 2.26 10.81 8.98
N ALA A 130 3.28 10.52 9.79
CA ALA A 130 3.12 10.27 11.23
C ALA A 130 2.47 11.47 11.95
N ALA A 131 2.84 12.70 11.58
CA ALA A 131 2.27 13.92 12.15
C ALA A 131 0.77 14.11 11.86
N ALA A 132 0.20 13.44 10.85
CA ALA A 132 -1.23 13.45 10.59
C ALA A 132 -2.05 12.68 11.66
N PHE A 133 -1.40 11.79 12.42
CA PHE A 133 -2.05 10.98 13.47
C PHE A 133 -1.97 11.69 14.83
N THR A 134 -2.95 12.54 15.10
CA THR A 134 -2.98 13.37 16.31
C THR A 134 -3.60 12.70 17.54
N THR A 135 -4.05 11.44 17.40
CA THR A 135 -4.68 10.69 18.51
C THR A 135 -4.03 9.32 18.65
N GLU A 136 -3.92 8.85 19.89
CA GLU A 136 -3.37 7.52 20.21
C GLU A 136 -4.09 6.40 19.45
N ALA A 137 -5.42 6.44 19.40
CA ALA A 137 -6.21 5.42 18.70
C ALA A 137 -5.98 5.39 17.18
N ALA A 138 -5.71 6.55 16.56
CA ALA A 138 -5.39 6.62 15.14
C ALA A 138 -3.96 6.14 14.87
N ALA A 139 -2.99 6.55 15.71
CA ALA A 139 -1.61 6.11 15.61
C ALA A 139 -1.49 4.58 15.83
N LEU A 140 -2.16 4.00 16.83
CA LEU A 140 -2.18 2.54 17.05
C LEU A 140 -2.77 1.79 15.85
N ARG A 141 -3.81 2.34 15.22
CA ARG A 141 -4.40 1.72 14.02
C ARG A 141 -3.42 1.71 12.86
N GLU A 142 -2.68 2.79 12.66
CA GLU A 142 -1.70 2.89 11.59
C GLU A 142 -0.49 1.99 11.84
N VAL A 143 0.03 1.94 13.08
CA VAL A 143 1.08 0.98 13.45
C VAL A 143 0.62 -0.45 13.17
N ALA A 144 -0.60 -0.82 13.56
CA ALA A 144 -1.14 -2.14 13.28
C ALA A 144 -1.31 -2.43 11.78
N ARG A 145 -1.67 -1.42 10.96
CA ARG A 145 -1.70 -1.53 9.51
C ARG A 145 -0.32 -1.82 8.93
N ILE A 146 0.70 -1.04 9.32
CA ILE A 146 2.09 -1.24 8.88
C ILE A 146 2.58 -2.65 9.28
N TRP A 147 2.22 -3.11 10.49
CA TRP A 147 2.52 -4.47 10.91
C TRP A 147 1.81 -5.52 10.05
N ALA A 148 0.54 -5.33 9.72
CA ALA A 148 -0.21 -6.31 8.92
C ALA A 148 0.35 -6.50 7.50
N ASP A 149 0.99 -5.48 6.93
CA ASP A 149 1.56 -5.53 5.58
C ASP A 149 2.77 -6.49 5.47
N SER A 150 3.59 -6.62 6.52
CA SER A 150 4.85 -7.38 6.44
C SER A 150 5.44 -7.83 7.78
N GLY A 151 4.67 -7.70 8.85
CA GLY A 151 5.12 -7.95 10.20
C GLY A 151 4.85 -9.37 10.67
N ILE A 152 5.67 -9.81 11.62
CA ILE A 152 5.52 -11.09 12.30
C ILE A 152 5.53 -10.87 13.81
N VAL A 153 4.98 -11.84 14.54
CA VAL A 153 5.27 -11.99 15.96
C VAL A 153 6.51 -12.87 16.06
N ASP A 154 7.50 -12.45 16.83
CA ASP A 154 8.69 -13.28 17.05
C ASP A 154 8.30 -14.61 17.74
N PRO A 155 9.02 -15.72 17.52
CA PRO A 155 8.70 -17.02 18.13
C PRO A 155 8.61 -17.04 19.66
N SER A 156 9.17 -16.05 20.35
CA SER A 156 9.05 -15.93 21.81
C SER A 156 7.77 -15.22 22.28
N ASP A 157 6.94 -14.73 21.36
CA ASP A 157 5.75 -13.90 21.60
C ASP A 157 6.05 -12.62 22.39
N ARG A 158 7.29 -12.14 22.37
CA ARG A 158 7.71 -10.94 23.13
C ARG A 158 7.81 -9.70 22.28
N TYR A 159 8.00 -9.86 20.97
CA TYR A 159 8.23 -8.76 20.05
C TYR A 159 7.32 -8.83 18.83
N TYR A 160 6.84 -7.66 18.43
CA TYR A 160 6.34 -7.43 17.08
C TYR A 160 7.52 -7.00 16.22
N VAL A 161 7.76 -7.72 15.14
CA VAL A 161 8.79 -7.41 14.14
C VAL A 161 8.09 -6.81 12.94
N PHE A 162 8.54 -5.64 12.52
CA PHE A 162 8.06 -4.92 11.36
C PHE A 162 9.10 -4.96 10.25
N PHE A 163 8.63 -4.89 8.99
CA PHE A 163 9.47 -4.92 7.81
C PHE A 163 10.39 -6.14 7.81
N ASP A 164 9.80 -7.35 7.73
CA ASP A 164 10.52 -8.59 7.41
C ASP A 164 11.14 -8.46 5.99
N SER A 165 12.17 -7.63 5.92
CA SER A 165 12.75 -7.03 4.74
C SER A 165 14.24 -7.19 4.84
N HIS A 166 14.86 -7.58 3.74
CA HIS A 166 16.26 -7.98 3.75
C HIS A 166 17.21 -6.76 3.84
N ASP A 167 16.74 -5.56 3.47
CA ASP A 167 17.59 -4.36 3.34
C ASP A 167 16.98 -3.10 4.00
N ALA A 168 17.86 -2.26 4.56
CA ALA A 168 17.47 -1.01 5.22
C ALA A 168 17.04 0.11 4.23
N GLY A 169 17.22 -0.11 2.93
CA GLY A 169 16.76 0.75 1.84
C GLY A 169 15.30 0.56 1.47
N ASP A 170 14.68 -0.57 1.84
CA ASP A 170 13.29 -0.87 1.52
C ASP A 170 12.32 -0.16 2.48
N ASP A 171 11.25 0.45 1.95
CA ASP A 171 10.20 1.14 2.73
C ASP A 171 10.71 2.20 3.71
N ARG A 172 11.77 2.94 3.35
CA ARG A 172 12.35 3.99 4.21
C ARG A 172 11.32 5.00 4.72
N ALA A 173 10.33 5.36 3.89
CA ALA A 173 9.27 6.27 4.30
C ALA A 173 8.34 5.66 5.35
N GLU A 174 7.87 4.42 5.13
CA GLU A 174 6.98 3.70 6.06
C GLU A 174 7.73 3.35 7.36
N ARG A 175 9.04 3.08 7.29
CA ARG A 175 9.91 2.89 8.46
C ARG A 175 10.01 4.19 9.27
N ALA A 176 10.26 5.32 8.62
CA ALA A 176 10.33 6.61 9.30
C ALA A 176 8.98 6.99 9.94
N GLU A 177 7.87 6.70 9.27
CA GLU A 177 6.52 6.82 9.83
C GLU A 177 6.36 5.96 11.09
N LEU A 178 6.68 4.66 11.01
CA LEU A 178 6.59 3.75 12.14
C LEU A 178 7.39 4.26 13.33
N LEU A 179 8.64 4.68 13.11
CA LEU A 179 9.54 5.15 14.18
C LEU A 179 8.98 6.39 14.89
N ALA A 180 8.41 7.35 14.16
CA ALA A 180 7.77 8.51 14.76
C ALA A 180 6.47 8.14 15.51
N LEU A 181 5.68 7.19 14.99
CA LEU A 181 4.45 6.74 15.64
C LEU A 181 4.70 5.98 16.94
N ILE A 182 5.68 5.07 16.98
CA ILE A 182 5.99 4.33 18.21
C ILE A 182 6.59 5.25 19.28
N GLU A 183 7.35 6.28 18.89
CA GLU A 183 7.81 7.33 19.80
C GLU A 183 6.62 8.11 20.37
N PHE A 184 5.70 8.56 19.52
CA PHE A 184 4.47 9.25 19.94
C PHE A 184 3.61 8.41 20.91
N LEU A 185 3.53 7.10 20.67
CA LEU A 185 2.75 6.16 21.49
C LEU A 185 3.47 5.70 22.77
N GLY A 186 4.76 6.02 22.92
CA GLY A 186 5.61 5.55 24.01
C GLY A 186 5.85 4.03 23.99
N ILE A 187 5.82 3.41 22.81
CA ILE A 187 6.05 1.97 22.67
C ILE A 187 7.56 1.70 22.56
N GLU A 188 8.06 0.75 23.35
CA GLU A 188 9.48 0.45 23.45
C GLU A 188 10.00 -0.26 22.17
N ARG A 189 10.84 0.46 21.42
CA ARG A 189 11.72 -0.14 20.40
C ARG A 189 12.92 -0.80 21.08
N VAL A 190 13.29 -1.98 20.63
CA VAL A 190 14.50 -2.69 21.08
C VAL A 190 15.51 -2.86 19.95
N ASP A 191 16.77 -3.11 20.30
CA ASP A 191 17.78 -3.47 19.33
C ASP A 191 17.45 -4.83 18.69
N ALA A 192 17.68 -4.91 17.38
CA ALA A 192 17.49 -6.15 16.64
C ALA A 192 18.51 -7.20 17.12
N PRO A 193 18.12 -8.47 17.29
CA PRO A 193 19.03 -9.53 17.68
C PRO A 193 20.08 -9.80 16.60
N ALA A 194 21.19 -10.43 16.98
CA ALA A 194 22.22 -10.82 16.03
C ALA A 194 21.63 -11.73 14.93
N GLY A 195 21.82 -11.34 13.67
CA GLY A 195 21.31 -12.08 12.50
C GLY A 195 19.95 -11.61 11.98
N ALA A 196 19.28 -10.68 12.66
CA ALA A 196 18.12 -9.97 12.12
C ALA A 196 18.50 -9.16 10.87
N ALA A 197 17.55 -9.01 9.94
CA ALA A 197 17.78 -8.21 8.76
C ALA A 197 17.87 -6.71 9.12
N ALA A 198 18.68 -5.96 8.36
CA ALA A 198 19.01 -4.57 8.70
C ALA A 198 17.80 -3.62 8.64
N GLY A 199 16.75 -3.99 7.92
CA GLY A 199 15.51 -3.22 7.82
C GLY A 199 14.52 -3.46 8.97
N GLU A 200 14.68 -4.53 9.74
CA GLU A 200 13.69 -4.91 10.74
C GLU A 200 13.59 -3.87 11.87
N VAL A 201 12.36 -3.60 12.30
CA VAL A 201 12.08 -2.81 13.51
C VAL A 201 11.43 -3.70 14.55
N TRP A 202 12.11 -3.87 15.68
CA TRP A 202 11.67 -4.72 16.79
C TRP A 202 11.03 -3.89 17.88
N VAL A 203 9.79 -4.22 18.21
CA VAL A 203 8.99 -3.48 19.17
C VAL A 203 8.49 -4.45 20.25
N ARG A 204 8.67 -4.10 21.52
CA ARG A 204 8.17 -4.92 22.62
C ARG A 204 6.65 -5.01 22.56
N THR A 205 6.12 -6.19 22.87
CA THR A 205 4.67 -6.42 22.98
C THR A 205 4.02 -5.41 23.92
N ASP A 206 2.96 -4.77 23.43
CA ASP A 206 2.11 -3.81 24.15
C ASP A 206 0.66 -4.28 23.97
N ALA A 207 -0.14 -4.29 25.04
CA ALA A 207 -1.50 -4.82 25.00
C ALA A 207 -2.43 -4.02 24.06
N ARG A 208 -2.20 -2.71 23.93
CA ARG A 208 -2.93 -1.82 23.01
C ARG A 208 -2.57 -2.15 21.57
N LEU A 209 -1.28 -2.36 21.30
CA LEU A 209 -0.80 -2.77 19.98
C LEU A 209 -1.32 -4.16 19.61
N ALA A 210 -1.28 -5.13 20.53
CA ALA A 210 -1.80 -6.46 20.30
C ALA A 210 -3.30 -6.47 19.94
N ALA A 211 -4.10 -5.68 20.68
CA ALA A 211 -5.51 -5.52 20.38
C ALA A 211 -5.78 -4.83 19.03
N ALA A 212 -4.88 -3.95 18.58
CA ALA A 212 -4.95 -3.32 17.27
C ALA A 212 -4.56 -4.30 16.16
N CYS A 213 -3.44 -5.02 16.29
CA CYS A 213 -2.97 -6.03 15.32
C CYS A 213 -3.98 -7.16 15.12
N ALA A 214 -4.63 -7.63 16.20
CA ALA A 214 -5.66 -8.68 16.13
C ALA A 214 -6.90 -8.29 15.29
N ARG A 215 -7.07 -7.01 14.93
CA ARG A 215 -8.15 -6.55 14.04
C ARG A 215 -7.75 -6.57 12.56
N TRP A 216 -6.47 -6.76 12.28
CA TRP A 216 -5.90 -6.79 10.94
C TRP A 216 -5.41 -8.19 10.52
N SER A 217 -5.17 -9.09 11.49
CA SER A 217 -4.96 -10.53 11.27
C SER A 217 -6.26 -11.28 11.00
#